data_AF-A0A1G5IKV0-F1
#
_entry.id   AF-A0A1G5IKV0-F1
#
_cell.length_a   1.000
_cell.length_b   1.000
_cell.length_c   1.000
_cell.angle_alpha   90.00
_cell.angle_beta   90.00
_cell.angle_gamma   90.00
#
_symmetry.space_group_name_H-M   'P 1'
#
loop_
_entity.id
_entity.type
_entity.pdbx_description
1 polymer ?
#
loop_
_entity_poly.entity_id
_entity_poly.type
_entity_poly.pdbx_seq_one_letter_code
_entity_poly.pdbx_strand_id
1 'polypeptide(L)'
;MMTLASLVLLTVLATDATTAPTPGAAERLMEDATRILLEGRSLPRDTRLELLALEPADRIRVIAYLRRIGLMTGAPWPAADLLLAPNAEEVSE
;
A
#
# COMPACT_ATOMS: atom_id res chain seq x y z
N MET A 1 -45.77 -5.68 36.55
CA MET A 1 -44.36 -5.29 36.76
C MET A 1 -43.50 -6.54 36.64
N MET A 2 -42.89 -6.78 35.49
CA MET A 2 -42.08 -7.98 35.24
C MET A 2 -40.62 -7.53 35.10
N THR A 3 -39.78 -7.92 36.06
CA THR A 3 -38.36 -7.59 36.14
C THR A 3 -37.57 -8.33 35.05
N LEU A 4 -36.99 -7.59 34.10
CA LEU A 4 -36.08 -8.12 33.09
C LEU A 4 -34.66 -8.12 33.67
N ALA A 5 -34.21 -9.30 34.11
CA ALA A 5 -32.83 -9.53 34.50
C ALA A 5 -31.94 -9.46 33.26
N SER A 6 -31.12 -8.40 33.17
CA SER A 6 -30.15 -8.22 32.10
C SER A 6 -28.95 -9.14 32.34
N LEU A 7 -28.73 -10.08 31.43
CA LEU A 7 -27.56 -10.95 31.40
C LEU A 7 -26.41 -10.21 30.73
N VAL A 8 -25.41 -9.78 31.50
CA VAL A 8 -24.15 -9.23 30.95
C VAL A 8 -23.24 -10.40 30.63
N LEU A 9 -23.11 -10.72 29.34
CA LEU A 9 -22.16 -11.70 28.83
C LEU A 9 -20.79 -11.02 28.69
N LEU A 10 -19.86 -11.33 29.60
CA LEU A 10 -18.47 -10.84 29.53
C LEU A 10 -17.68 -11.74 28.55
N THR A 11 -17.36 -11.23 27.37
CA THR A 11 -16.42 -11.88 26.45
C THR A 11 -14.99 -11.51 26.82
N VAL A 12 -14.21 -12.49 27.27
CA VAL A 12 -12.75 -12.36 27.43
C VAL A 12 -12.11 -12.39 26.05
N LEU A 13 -11.50 -11.28 25.62
CA LEU A 13 -10.62 -11.26 24.46
C LEU A 13 -9.22 -11.71 24.91
N ALA A 14 -8.91 -12.99 24.71
CA ALA A 14 -7.53 -13.46 24.70
C ALA A 14 -6.83 -12.83 23.50
N THR A 15 -6.00 -11.83 23.74
CA THR A 15 -5.21 -11.18 22.69
C THR A 15 -3.93 -11.99 22.54
N ASP A 16 -3.91 -12.94 21.60
CA ASP A 16 -2.64 -13.53 21.17
C ASP A 16 -1.80 -12.41 20.56
N ALA A 17 -0.65 -12.12 21.16
CA ALA A 17 0.34 -11.19 20.64
C ALA A 17 1.01 -11.81 19.40
N THR A 18 0.25 -11.95 18.32
CA THR A 18 0.79 -12.19 16.99
C THR A 18 1.63 -10.96 16.63
N THR A 19 2.95 -11.14 16.63
CA THR A 19 3.86 -10.16 16.03
C THR A 19 3.46 -10.02 14.57
N ALA A 20 2.80 -8.92 14.21
CA ALA A 20 2.40 -8.68 12.84
C ALA A 20 3.66 -8.69 11.94
N PRO A 21 3.62 -9.36 10.78
CA PRO A 21 4.75 -9.33 9.85
C PRO A 21 5.04 -7.88 9.47
N THR A 22 6.33 -7.51 9.42
CA THR A 22 6.72 -6.18 8.96
C THR A 22 6.23 -5.99 7.53
N PRO A 23 5.45 -4.93 7.24
CA PRO A 23 4.91 -4.70 5.91
C PRO A 23 6.05 -4.54 4.89
N GLY A 24 5.87 -5.09 3.69
CA GLY A 24 6.79 -4.95 2.58
C GLY A 24 6.90 -3.49 2.10
N ALA A 25 7.86 -3.23 1.21
CA ALA A 25 8.04 -1.87 0.66
C ALA A 25 6.79 -1.37 -0.08
N ALA A 26 6.11 -2.27 -0.81
CA ALA A 26 4.87 -1.96 -1.51
C ALA A 26 3.74 -1.58 -0.55
N GLU A 27 3.55 -2.35 0.52
CA GLU A 27 2.54 -2.08 1.56
C GLU A 27 2.78 -0.72 2.22
N ARG A 28 4.03 -0.44 2.62
CA ARG A 28 4.38 0.86 3.22
C ARG A 28 4.07 2.02 2.27
N LEU A 29 4.39 1.88 0.99
CA LEU A 29 4.11 2.92 0.00
C LEU A 29 2.61 3.15 -0.21
N MET A 30 1.78 2.10 -0.15
CA MET A 30 0.32 2.22 -0.21
C MET A 30 -0.27 2.87 1.05
N GLU A 31 0.26 2.54 2.24
CA GLU A 31 -0.13 3.18 3.50
C GLU A 31 0.22 4.68 3.50
N ASP A 32 1.43 5.03 3.07
CA ASP A 32 1.86 6.41 2.92
C ASP A 32 1.02 7.18 1.91
N ALA A 33 0.69 6.57 0.78
CA ALA A 33 -0.22 7.17 -0.20
C ALA A 33 -1.62 7.41 0.37
N THR A 34 -2.14 6.48 1.17
CA THR A 34 -3.43 6.66 1.87
C THR A 34 -3.36 7.86 2.79
N ARG A 35 -2.30 7.98 3.58
CA ARG A 35 -2.10 9.10 4.50
C ARG A 35 -2.01 10.43 3.74
N ILE A 36 -1.23 10.49 2.65
CA ILE A 36 -1.12 11.66 1.77
C ILE A 36 -2.49 12.10 1.24
N LEU A 37 -3.30 11.15 0.78
CA LEU A 37 -4.65 11.41 0.31
C LEU A 37 -5.54 11.99 1.41
N LEU A 38 -5.51 11.41 2.60
CA LEU A 38 -6.29 11.87 3.76
C LEU A 38 -5.87 13.27 4.24
N GLU A 39 -4.59 13.62 4.08
CA GLU A 39 -4.06 14.95 4.36
C GLU A 39 -4.36 15.96 3.23
N GLY A 40 -4.97 15.52 2.12
CA GLY A 40 -5.27 16.37 0.97
C GLY A 40 -4.02 16.80 0.19
N ARG A 41 -2.91 16.07 0.33
CA ARG A 41 -1.65 16.37 -0.36
C ARG A 41 -1.56 15.61 -1.69
N SER A 42 -0.72 16.12 -2.58
CA SER A 42 -0.37 15.43 -3.82
C SER A 42 0.79 14.45 -3.60
N LEU A 43 0.97 13.51 -4.52
CA LEU A 43 2.11 12.60 -4.49
C LEU A 43 3.45 13.38 -4.55
N PRO A 44 4.44 12.98 -3.74
CA PRO A 44 5.81 13.47 -3.83
C PRO A 44 6.42 13.27 -5.23
N ARG A 45 7.40 14.11 -5.59
CA ARG A 45 8.04 14.05 -6.91
C ARG A 45 8.94 12.81 -7.08
N ASP A 46 9.49 12.32 -5.98
CA ASP A 46 10.36 11.15 -5.86
C ASP A 46 9.62 9.82 -5.82
N THR A 47 8.27 9.81 -5.71
CA THR A 47 7.46 8.58 -5.76
C THR A 47 7.77 7.74 -7.02
N ARG A 48 8.13 8.37 -8.14
CA ARG A 48 8.53 7.64 -9.35
C ARG A 48 9.77 6.77 -9.13
N LEU A 49 10.77 7.28 -8.40
CA LEU A 49 11.99 6.54 -8.08
C LEU A 49 11.69 5.39 -7.11
N GLU A 50 10.86 5.64 -6.11
CA GLU A 50 10.42 4.61 -5.16
C GLU A 50 9.68 3.46 -5.87
N LEU A 51 8.81 3.78 -6.84
CA LEU A 51 8.12 2.78 -7.65
C LEU A 51 9.10 1.97 -8.52
N LEU A 52 10.11 2.60 -9.11
CA LEU A 52 11.12 1.91 -9.92
C LEU A 52 12.04 1.01 -9.07
N ALA A 53 12.18 1.28 -7.78
CA ALA A 53 12.92 0.43 -6.86
C ALA A 53 12.15 -0.83 -6.42
N LEU A 54 10.83 -0.89 -6.63
CA LEU A 54 10.03 -2.08 -6.35
C LEU A 54 10.27 -3.17 -7.40
N GLU A 55 10.02 -4.42 -7.03
CA GLU A 55 9.88 -5.51 -8.00
C GLU A 55 8.72 -5.24 -8.98
N PRO A 56 8.79 -5.71 -10.24
CA PRO A 56 7.77 -5.42 -11.25
C PRO A 56 6.33 -5.71 -10.82
N ALA A 57 6.10 -6.84 -10.14
CA ALA A 57 4.76 -7.20 -9.67
C ALA A 57 4.22 -6.22 -8.62
N ASP A 58 5.06 -5.85 -7.66
CA ASP A 58 4.72 -4.88 -6.62
C ASP A 58 4.52 -3.48 -7.19
N ARG A 59 5.37 -3.06 -8.13
CA ARG A 59 5.25 -1.78 -8.85
C ARG A 59 3.89 -1.65 -9.53
N ILE A 60 3.48 -2.68 -10.28
CA ILE A 60 2.18 -2.70 -10.97
C ILE A 60 1.04 -2.59 -9.95
N ARG A 61 1.12 -3.35 -8.86
CA ARG A 61 0.12 -3.33 -7.78
C ARG A 61 -0.02 -1.94 -7.17
N VAL A 62 1.09 -1.30 -6.81
CA VAL A 62 1.07 0.05 -6.22
C VAL A 62 0.57 1.09 -7.23
N ILE A 63 1.01 1.05 -8.49
CA ILE A 63 0.52 1.98 -9.53
C ILE A 63 -0.99 1.83 -9.71
N ALA A 64 -1.51 0.61 -9.76
CA ALA A 64 -2.95 0.36 -9.87
C ALA A 64 -3.70 0.93 -8.66
N TYR A 65 -3.15 0.76 -7.45
CA TYR A 65 -3.70 1.34 -6.24
C TYR A 65 -3.73 2.87 -6.28
N LEU A 66 -2.61 3.52 -6.61
CA LEU A 66 -2.50 4.99 -6.71
C LEU A 66 -3.48 5.58 -7.73
N ARG A 67 -3.68 4.89 -8.86
CA ARG A 67 -4.69 5.27 -9.86
C ARG A 67 -6.10 5.15 -9.33
N ARG A 68 -6.41 4.06 -8.62
CA ARG A 68 -7.73 3.80 -8.05
C ARG A 68 -8.14 4.85 -7.01
N ILE A 69 -7.21 5.31 -6.19
CA ILE A 69 -7.48 6.33 -5.18
C ILE A 69 -7.36 7.77 -5.71
N GLY A 70 -7.09 7.93 -7.01
CA GLY A 70 -7.05 9.24 -7.68
C GLY A 70 -5.76 10.04 -7.44
N LEU A 71 -4.75 9.47 -6.78
CA LEU A 71 -3.46 10.14 -6.56
C LEU A 71 -2.57 10.12 -7.81
N MET A 72 -2.83 9.23 -8.77
CA MET A 72 -2.10 9.15 -10.05
C MET A 72 -3.07 9.12 -11.22
N THR A 73 -3.19 10.22 -11.96
CA THR A 73 -4.14 10.37 -13.09
C THR A 73 -3.47 10.77 -14.41
N GLY A 74 -2.14 10.75 -14.45
CA GLY A 74 -1.34 11.17 -15.60
C GLY A 74 -1.20 10.12 -16.71
N ALA A 75 -0.23 10.37 -17.59
CA ALA A 75 0.10 9.53 -18.72
C ALA A 75 0.29 8.04 -18.35
N PRO A 76 0.02 7.11 -19.28
CA PRO A 76 0.37 5.71 -19.09
C PRO A 76 1.87 5.55 -18.82
N TRP A 77 2.21 4.60 -17.95
CA TRP A 77 3.59 4.22 -17.74
C TRP A 77 4.11 3.42 -18.95
N PRO A 78 5.33 3.67 -19.42
CA PRO A 78 5.97 2.83 -20.43
C PRO A 78 6.05 1.37 -19.97
N ALA A 79 5.82 0.43 -20.88
CA ALA A 79 5.90 -1.00 -20.56
C ALA A 79 7.30 -1.41 -20.06
N ALA A 80 8.36 -0.82 -20.63
CA ALA A 80 9.73 -1.03 -20.18
C ALA A 80 9.91 -0.69 -18.70
N ASP A 81 9.41 0.47 -18.26
CA ASP A 81 9.49 0.92 -16.87
C ASP A 81 8.67 0.04 -15.91
N LEU A 82 7.61 -0.62 -16.39
CA LEU A 82 6.79 -1.50 -15.55
C LEU A 82 7.46 -2.86 -15.31
N LEU A 83 8.23 -3.35 -16.28
CA LEU A 83 8.82 -4.69 -16.27
C LEU A 83 10.29 -4.70 -15.88
N LEU A 84 10.95 -3.54 -15.82
CA LEU A 84 12.35 -3.42 -15.44
C LEU A 84 12.58 -3.97 -14.02
N ALA A 85 13.47 -4.94 -13.87
CA ALA A 85 13.91 -5.39 -12.55
C ALA A 85 14.73 -4.27 -11.89
N PRO A 86 14.62 -4.09 -10.56
CA PRO A 86 15.43 -3.10 -9.86
C PRO A 86 16.92 -3.44 -10.04
N ASN A 87 17.73 -2.43 -10.42
CA ASN A 87 19.16 -2.57 -10.71
C ASN A 87 19.53 -3.50 -11.87
N ALA A 88 18.63 -3.72 -12.84
CA ALA A 88 19.01 -4.35 -14.09
C ALA A 88 20.04 -3.47 -14.82
N GLU A 89 21.31 -3.88 -14.80
CA GLU A 89 22.33 -3.30 -15.66
C GLU A 89 21.86 -3.43 -17.11
N GLU A 90 21.92 -2.34 -17.88
CA GLU A 90 21.71 -2.41 -19.33
C GLU A 90 22.67 -3.45 -19.90
N VAL A 91 22.12 -4.58 -20.36
CA VAL A 91 22.89 -5.57 -21.11
C VAL A 91 23.31 -4.90 -22.41
N SER A 92 24.51 -4.33 -22.44
CA SER A 92 25.17 -3.89 -23.67
C SER A 92 25.49 -5.12 -24.50
N GLU A 93 24.89 -5.21 -25.67
CA GLU A 93 25.16 -6.22 -26.70
C GLU A 93 26.36 -5.82 -27.57
#